data_AF-A0A1Q6R1B0-F1
#
_entry.id   AF-A0A1Q6R1B0-F1
#
_cell.length_a   1.000
_cell.length_b   1.000
_cell.length_c   1.000
_cell.angle_alpha   90.00
_cell.angle_beta   90.00
_cell.angle_gamma   90.00
#
_symmetry.space_group_name_H-M   'P 1'
#
loop_
_entity.id
_entity.type
_entity.pdbx_description
1 polymer ?
#
loop_
_entity_poly.entity_id
_entity_poly.type
_entity_poly.pdbx_seq_one_letter_code
_entity_poly.pdbx_strand_id
1 'polypeptide(L)' 'MALDFAIDELGLYLTTHPNDQQALELYWSYIRLGRAGRAKYEETNGPLLQTDITEGGFRWLDDPWPWDKGGND' A
#
# COMPACT_ATOMS: atom_id res chain seq x y z
N MET A 1 0.52 2.63 6.26
CA MET A 1 0.16 3.41 7.46
C MET A 1 0.57 4.88 7.35
N ALA A 2 1.85 5.27 7.41
CA ALA A 2 2.23 6.70 7.32
C ALA A 2 1.96 7.32 5.93
N LEU A 3 2.25 6.57 4.86
CA LEU A 3 2.03 7.05 3.50
C LEU A 3 0.54 7.13 3.15
N ASP A 4 -0.27 6.16 3.60
CA ASP A 4 -1.72 6.18 3.40
C ASP A 4 -2.35 7.38 4.11
N PHE A 5 -1.94 7.64 5.36
CA PHE A 5 -2.34 8.84 6.10
C PHE A 5 -1.98 10.13 5.34
N ALA A 6 -0.76 10.25 4.81
CA ALA A 6 -0.35 11.43 4.06
C ALA A 6 -1.16 11.62 2.77
N ILE A 7 -1.54 10.54 2.10
CA ILE A 7 -2.42 10.58 0.93
C ILE A 7 -3.80 11.13 1.33
N ASP A 8 -4.39 10.59 2.41
CA ASP A 8 -5.71 11.02 2.88
C ASP A 8 -5.73 12.52 3.27
N GLU A 9 -4.73 12.97 4.03
CA GLU A 9 -4.60 14.38 4.44
C GLU A 9 -4.40 15.32 3.25
N LEU A 10 -3.55 14.94 2.29
CA LEU A 10 -3.35 15.74 1.07
C LEU A 10 -4.61 15.80 0.20
N GLY A 11 -5.35 14.70 0.10
CA GLY A 11 -6.65 14.67 -0.59
C GLY A 11 -7.68 15.59 0.06
N LEU A 12 -7.75 15.57 1.40
CA LEU A 12 -8.61 16.47 2.15
C LEU A 12 -8.20 17.95 1.95
N TYR A 13 -6.91 18.26 2.01
CA TYR A 13 -6.39 19.60 1.74
C TYR A 13 -6.77 20.09 0.33
N LEU A 14 -6.55 19.27 -0.70
CA LEU A 14 -6.86 19.59 -2.10
C LEU A 14 -8.34 19.83 -2.36
N THR A 15 -9.24 19.31 -1.52
CA THR A 15 -10.69 19.58 -1.61
C THR A 15 -11.00 21.08 -1.45
N THR A 16 -10.18 21.79 -0.67
CA THR A 16 -10.33 23.24 -0.45
C THR A 16 -9.31 24.08 -1.23
N HIS A 17 -8.21 23.46 -1.70
CA HIS A 17 -7.13 24.11 -2.46
C HIS A 17 -6.85 23.40 -3.79
N PRO A 18 -7.84 23.27 -4.70
CA PRO A 18 -7.72 22.41 -5.88
C PRO A 18 -6.67 22.86 -6.90
N ASN A 19 -6.24 24.12 -6.84
CA ASN A 19 -5.27 24.71 -7.77
C ASN A 19 -3.82 24.68 -7.23
N ASP A 20 -3.60 24.18 -6.02
CA ASP A 20 -2.25 24.03 -5.45
C ASP A 20 -1.50 22.89 -6.15
N GLN A 21 -0.73 23.24 -7.17
CA GLN A 21 0.00 22.27 -7.99
C GLN A 21 1.06 21.51 -7.20
N GLN A 22 1.68 22.12 -6.18
CA GLN A 22 2.70 21.46 -5.38
C GLN A 22 2.08 20.36 -4.52
N ALA A 23 0.95 20.65 -3.86
CA ALA A 23 0.21 19.65 -3.10
C ALA A 23 -0.32 18.54 -4.01
N LEU A 24 -0.77 18.87 -5.22
CA LEU A 24 -1.26 17.90 -6.20
C LEU A 24 -0.17 16.95 -6.68
N GLU A 25 1.01 17.48 -7.02
CA GLU A 25 2.17 16.67 -7.41
C GLU A 25 2.61 15.74 -6.28
N LEU A 26 2.65 16.25 -5.04
CA LEU A 26 3.01 15.45 -3.87
C LEU A 26 2.00 14.32 -3.64
N TYR A 27 0.70 14.62 -3.69
CA TYR A 27 -0.38 13.65 -3.58
C TYR A 27 -0.24 12.52 -4.60
N TRP A 28 -0.01 12.84 -5.88
CA TRP A 28 0.20 11.83 -6.91
C TRP A 28 1.48 11.02 -6.70
N SER A 29 2.57 11.66 -6.26
CA SER A 29 3.83 10.98 -5.98
C SER A 29 3.68 9.92 -4.88
N TYR A 30 2.91 10.24 -3.83
CA TYR A 30 2.67 9.33 -2.70
C TYR A 30 1.77 8.18 -3.08
N ILE A 31 0.72 8.42 -3.88
CA ILE A 31 -0.11 7.34 -4.45
C ILE A 31 0.75 6.36 -5.25
N ARG A 32 1.65 6.86 -6.11
CA ARG A 32 2.54 6.01 -6.91
C ARG A 32 3.49 5.21 -6.02
N LEU A 33 4.10 5.87 -5.03
CA LEU A 33 5.01 5.21 -4.09
C LEU A 33 4.29 4.13 -3.27
N GLY A 34 3.08 4.40 -2.80
CA GLY A 34 2.28 3.46 -2.03
C GLY A 34 1.88 2.24 -2.85
N ARG A 35 1.43 2.44 -4.10
CA ARG A 35 1.13 1.34 -5.02
C ARG A 35 2.35 0.49 -5.34
N ALA A 36 3.49 1.12 -5.61
CA ALA A 36 4.73 0.39 -5.90
C ALA A 36 5.21 -0.42 -4.69
N GLY A 37 5.14 0.16 -3.48
CA GLY A 37 5.49 -0.54 -2.25
C GLY A 37 4.60 -1.75 -1.98
N ARG A 38 3.28 -1.59 -2.16
CA ARG A 38 2.30 -2.69 -2.03
C ARG A 38 2.56 -3.81 -3.03
N ALA A 39 2.70 -3.48 -4.30
CA ALA A 39 2.98 -4.47 -5.35
C ALA A 39 4.27 -5.26 -5.08
N LYS A 40 5.34 -4.58 -4.64
CA LYS A 40 6.62 -5.23 -4.29
C LYS A 40 6.48 -6.16 -3.09
N TYR A 41 5.67 -5.77 -2.10
CA TYR A 41 5.38 -6.64 -0.96
C TYR A 41 4.60 -7.88 -1.41
N GLU A 42 3.56 -7.70 -2.22
CA GLU A 42 2.69 -8.79 -2.68
C GLU A 42 3.42 -9.82 -3.54
N GLU A 43 4.37 -9.38 -4.38
CA GLU A 43 5.21 -10.25 -5.20
C GLU A 43 5.97 -11.31 -4.38
N THR A 44 6.36 -10.96 -3.15
CA THR A 44 7.22 -11.80 -2.31
C THR A 44 6.50 -12.42 -1.12
N ASN A 45 5.41 -11.83 -0.66
CA ASN A 45 4.74 -12.20 0.59
C ASN A 45 3.28 -12.64 0.41
N GLY A 46 2.73 -12.60 -0.82
CA GLY A 46 1.33 -12.91 -1.07
C GLY A 46 0.39 -11.71 -0.87
N PRO A 47 -0.94 -11.90 -1.01
CA PRO A 47 -1.91 -10.81 -1.05
C PRO A 47 -1.92 -9.96 0.23
N LEU A 48 -2.06 -8.65 0.10
CA LEU A 48 -2.15 -7.73 1.25
C LEU A 48 -3.58 -7.65 1.81
N LEU A 49 -4.58 -7.90 0.98
CA LEU A 49 -5.99 -7.90 1.32
C LEU A 49 -6.62 -9.24 0.97
N GLN A 50 -7.59 -9.66 1.79
CA GLN A 50 -8.40 -10.85 1.50
C GLN A 50 -9.13 -10.77 0.14
N THR A 51 -9.37 -9.55 -0.34
CA THR A 51 -10.06 -9.27 -1.61
C THR A 51 -9.14 -9.24 -2.82
N ASP A 52 -7.83 -9.38 -2.64
CA ASP A 52 -6.90 -9.38 -3.77
C ASP A 52 -7.10 -10.62 -4.62
N ILE A 53 -7.09 -10.43 -5.94
CA ILE A 53 -7.23 -11.54 -6.89
C ILE A 53 -5.88 -12.23 -7.02
N THR A 54 -5.81 -13.47 -6.53
CA THR A 54 -4.60 -14.29 -6.60
C THR A 54 -4.72 -15.36 -7.68
N GLU A 55 -3.67 -15.52 -8.48
CA GLU A 55 -3.62 -16.58 -9.48
C GLU A 55 -3.55 -17.96 -8.81
N GLY A 56 -4.25 -18.95 -9.37
CA GLY A 56 -4.16 -20.34 -8.90
C GLY A 56 -4.94 -20.67 -7.60
N GLY A 57 -5.76 -19.76 -7.08
CA GLY A 57 -6.65 -20.02 -5.94
C GLY A 57 -6.64 -18.90 -4.90
N PHE A 58 -7.38 -19.07 -3.80
CA PHE A 58 -7.44 -18.13 -2.68
C PHE A 58 -6.20 -18.28 -1.79
N ARG A 59 -5.32 -17.26 -1.77
CA ARG A 59 -4.04 -17.31 -1.03
C ARG A 59 -3.95 -16.37 0.18
N TRP A 60 -5.09 -15.84 0.64
CA TRP A 60 -5.10 -15.04 1.86
C TRP A 60 -4.77 -15.93 3.07
N LEU A 61 -3.73 -15.57 3.82
CA LEU A 61 -3.21 -16.35 4.96
C LEU A 61 -2.71 -17.75 4.57
N ASP A 62 -2.09 -17.87 3.40
CA ASP A 62 -1.42 -19.10 2.99
C ASP A 62 -0.04 -19.18 3.70
N ASP A 63 0.12 -20.18 4.57
CA ASP A 63 1.33 -20.37 5.36
C ASP A 63 2.58 -20.55 4.47
N PRO A 64 3.79 -20.17 4.95
CA PRO A 64 4.11 -19.77 6.33
C PRO A 64 4.08 -18.25 6.55
N TRP A 65 3.79 -17.83 7.78
CA TRP A 65 3.85 -16.43 8.15
C TRP A 65 5.29 -15.90 8.13
N PRO A 66 5.50 -14.59 7.90
CA PRO A 66 6.84 -13.99 7.89
C PRO A 66 7.64 -14.22 9.19
N TRP A 67 7.00 -14.39 10.34
CA TRP A 67 7.65 -14.68 11.63
C TRP A 67 7.91 -16.17 11.88
N ASP A 68 7.33 -17.08 11.09
CA ASP A 68 7.58 -18.53 11.22
C ASP A 68 8.99 -18.91 10.73
N LYS A 69 9.65 -18.03 9.96
CA LYS A 69 10.99 -18.27 9.38
C LYS A 69 12.16 -17.78 10.23
N GLY A 70 11.98 -17.58 11.55
CA GLY A 70 13.11 -17.38 12.47
C GLY A 70 13.19 -15.99 13.13
N GLY A 71 12.11 -15.54 13.77
CA GLY A 71 12.14 -14.36 14.64
C GLY A 71 12.57 -14.64 16.10
N ASN A 72 13.08 -15.84 16.41
CA ASN A 72 13.38 -16.27 17.79
C ASN A 72 14.82 -16.77 18.01
N ASP A 73 15.78 -16.29 17.23
CA ASP A 73 17.22 -16.47 17.54
C ASP A 73 17.93 -15.12 17.65
#